data_AF-V4P9J4-F1
#
_entry.id   AF-V4P9J4-F1
#
_cell.length_a   1.000
_cell.length_b   1.000
_cell.length_c   1.000
_cell.angle_alpha   90.00
_cell.angle_beta   90.00
_cell.angle_gamma   90.00
#
_symmetry.space_group_name_H-M   'P 1'
#
loop_
_entity.id
_entity.type
_entity.pdbx_description
1 polymer ?
#
loop_
_entity_poly.entity_id
_entity_poly.type
_entity_poly.pdbx_seq_one_letter_code
_entity_poly.pdbx_strand_id
1 'polypeptide(L)'
;MKHRATLIAVAGLVAAFFAIVLNLAPASDASAGNVLAIESLLAALVALGIGIVTLRNGGAWRFLAIAMIGPSVFVLADAGMRVLLHLKAG
;
A
#
# COMPACT_ATOMS: atom_id res chain seq x y z
N MET A 1 13.36 2.66 22.43
CA MET A 1 12.32 3.21 21.53
C MET A 1 12.75 3.25 20.06
N LYS A 2 14.00 3.58 19.72
CA LYS A 2 14.50 3.66 18.32
C LYS A 2 14.30 2.37 17.49
N HIS A 3 14.59 1.18 18.04
CA HIS A 3 14.42 -0.08 17.30
C HIS A 3 12.97 -0.38 16.90
N ARG A 4 11.97 -0.02 17.73
CA ARG A 4 10.56 -0.23 17.40
C ARG A 4 10.13 0.66 16.23
N ALA A 5 10.56 1.93 16.22
CA ALA A 5 10.28 2.84 15.11
C ALA A 5 10.92 2.35 13.80
N THR A 6 12.13 1.80 13.86
CA THR A 6 12.79 1.20 12.69
C THR A 6 12.03 -0.01 12.16
N LEU A 7 11.62 -0.95 13.04
CA LEU A 7 10.85 -2.12 12.62
C LEU A 7 9.51 -1.73 11.99
N ILE A 8 8.82 -0.74 12.56
CA ILE A 8 7.55 -0.24 12.01
C ILE A 8 7.77 0.35 10.62
N ALA A 9 8.78 1.20 10.43
CA ALA A 9 9.07 1.77 9.11
C ALA A 9 9.45 0.70 8.07
N VAL A 10 10.22 -0.32 8.46
CA VAL A 10 10.56 -1.44 7.57
C VAL A 10 9.30 -2.22 7.18
N ALA A 11 8.40 -2.50 8.13
CA ALA A 11 7.12 -3.14 7.84
C ALA A 11 6.27 -2.32 6.85
N GLY A 12 6.27 -0.99 7.00
CA GLY A 12 5.56 -0.11 6.06
C GLY A 12 6.17 -0.08 4.66
N LEU A 13 7.51 -0.12 4.54
CA LEU A 13 8.18 -0.25 3.25
C LEU A 13 7.85 -1.56 2.56
N VAL A 14 7.84 -2.67 3.31
CA VAL A 14 7.46 -3.99 2.80
C VAL A 14 6.00 -3.97 2.35
N ALA A 15 5.10 -3.37 3.12
CA ALA A 15 3.69 -3.21 2.74
C ALA A 15 3.54 -2.38 1.46
N ALA A 16 4.27 -1.26 1.33
CA ALA A 16 4.25 -0.42 0.13
C ALA A 16 4.74 -1.19 -1.11
N PHE A 17 5.79 -1.99 -0.95
CA PHE A 17 6.30 -2.86 -2.02
C PHE A 17 5.27 -3.92 -2.43
N PHE A 18 4.68 -4.63 -1.46
CA PHE A 18 3.64 -5.62 -1.74
C PHE A 18 2.42 -5.01 -2.44
N ALA A 19 1.99 -3.81 -2.01
CA ALA A 19 0.89 -3.10 -2.65
C ALA A 19 1.15 -2.90 -4.15
N ILE A 20 2.36 -2.46 -4.52
CA ILE A 20 2.73 -2.27 -5.93
C ILE A 20 2.77 -3.60 -6.68
N VAL A 21 3.42 -4.61 -6.11
CA VAL A 21 3.58 -5.93 -6.76
C VAL A 21 2.23 -6.55 -7.04
N LEU A 22 1.33 -6.56 -6.05
CA LEU A 22 -0.02 -7.11 -6.20
C LEU A 22 -0.85 -6.31 -7.20
N ASN A 23 -0.70 -4.98 -7.23
CA ASN A 23 -1.45 -4.14 -8.17
C ASN A 23 -1.02 -4.31 -9.63
N LEU A 24 0.25 -4.64 -9.85
CA LEU A 24 0.85 -4.87 -11.17
C LEU A 24 0.86 -6.34 -11.60
N ALA A 25 0.57 -7.26 -10.69
CA ALA A 25 0.58 -8.69 -10.98
C ALA A 25 -0.47 -9.01 -12.07
N PRO A 26 -0.08 -9.77 -13.11
CA PRO A 26 -1.04 -10.19 -14.13
C PRO A 26 -2.02 -11.19 -13.51
N ALA A 27 -3.31 -10.94 -13.70
CA ALA A 27 -4.36 -11.84 -13.26
C ALA A 27 -4.55 -12.99 -14.26
N SER A 28 -4.70 -14.22 -13.75
CA SER A 28 -5.02 -15.40 -14.57
C SER A 28 -6.45 -15.41 -15.08
N ASP A 29 -7.37 -14.80 -14.31
CA ASP A 29 -8.79 -14.68 -14.61
C ASP A 29 -9.40 -13.45 -13.89
N ALA A 30 -10.68 -13.20 -14.13
CA ALA A 30 -11.40 -12.07 -13.54
C ALA A 30 -11.53 -12.16 -12.01
N SER A 31 -11.67 -13.37 -11.45
CA SER A 31 -11.80 -13.56 -10.00
C SER A 31 -10.47 -13.26 -9.30
N ALA A 32 -9.37 -13.80 -9.83
CA ALA A 32 -8.02 -13.51 -9.38
C ALA A 32 -7.70 -12.01 -9.48
N GLY A 33 -8.14 -11.34 -10.55
CA GLY A 33 -7.98 -9.89 -10.71
C GLY A 33 -8.64 -9.08 -9.59
N ASN A 34 -9.83 -9.49 -9.15
CA ASN A 34 -10.53 -8.82 -8.04
C ASN A 34 -9.83 -9.05 -6.70
N VAL A 35 -9.36 -10.27 -6.45
CA VAL A 35 -8.60 -10.61 -5.23
C VAL A 35 -7.32 -9.79 -5.17
N LEU A 36 -6.53 -9.75 -6.24
CA LEU A 36 -5.31 -8.96 -6.32
C LEU A 36 -5.58 -7.46 -6.10
N ALA A 37 -6.66 -6.92 -6.66
CA ALA A 37 -7.06 -5.53 -6.42
C ALA A 37 -7.38 -5.29 -4.94
N ILE A 38 -8.15 -6.15 -4.29
CA ILE A 38 -8.48 -6.01 -2.86
C ILE A 38 -7.22 -6.13 -1.99
N GLU A 39 -6.37 -7.12 -2.23
CA GLU A 39 -5.15 -7.34 -1.44
C GLU A 39 -4.17 -6.18 -1.59
N SER A 40 -3.98 -5.68 -2.82
CA SER A 40 -3.15 -4.51 -3.09
C SER A 40 -3.68 -3.25 -2.40
N LEU A 41 -5.01 -3.07 -2.35
CA LEU A 41 -5.67 -1.98 -1.65
C LEU A 41 -5.41 -2.05 -0.13
N LEU A 42 -5.56 -3.23 0.48
CA LEU A 42 -5.29 -3.44 1.89
C LEU A 42 -3.82 -3.18 2.24
N ALA A 43 -2.89 -3.68 1.42
CA ALA A 43 -1.45 -3.43 1.59
C ALA A 43 -1.12 -1.93 1.50
N ALA A 44 -1.73 -1.21 0.54
CA ALA A 44 -1.58 0.24 0.41
C ALA A 44 -2.09 1.00 1.65
N LEU A 45 -3.24 0.61 2.21
CA LEU A 45 -3.79 1.23 3.42
C LEU A 45 -2.86 1.05 4.63
N VAL A 46 -2.27 -0.14 4.80
CA VAL A 46 -1.30 -0.40 5.86
C VAL A 46 -0.05 0.47 5.68
N ALA A 47 0.48 0.53 4.46
CA ALA A 47 1.64 1.35 4.13
C ALA A 47 1.39 2.85 4.35
N LEU A 48 0.19 3.35 4.03
CA LEU A 48 -0.22 4.73 4.32
C LEU A 48 -0.29 5.00 5.82
N GLY A 49 -0.94 4.11 6.58
CA GLY A 49 -1.05 4.22 8.04
C GLY A 49 0.33 4.30 8.70
N ILE A 50 1.23 3.39 8.32
CA ILE A 50 2.61 3.38 8.80
C ILE A 50 3.36 4.62 8.32
N GLY A 51 3.23 5.00 7.05
CA GLY A 51 3.86 6.18 6.48
C GLY A 51 3.51 7.47 7.23
N ILE A 52 2.24 7.64 7.62
CA ILE A 52 1.79 8.79 8.43
C ILE A 52 2.45 8.77 9.82
N VAL A 53 2.50 7.61 10.48
CA VAL A 53 3.19 7.47 11.77
C VAL A 53 4.68 7.77 11.63
N THR A 54 5.32 7.27 10.59
CA THR A 54 6.73 7.52 10.29
C THR A 54 7.00 9.00 10.00
N LEU A 55 6.12 9.68 9.27
CA LEU A 55 6.23 11.11 8.95
C LEU A 55 6.26 11.97 10.22
N ARG A 56 5.45 11.61 11.22
CA ARG A 56 5.36 12.31 12.51
C ARG A 56 6.66 12.25 13.32
N ASN A 57 7.57 11.32 13.04
CA ASN A 57 8.86 11.22 13.73
C ASN A 57 9.92 12.21 13.20
N GLY A 58 9.67 12.89 12.08
CA GLY A 58 10.52 13.98 11.57
C GLY A 58 11.92 13.56 11.09
N GLY A 59 12.73 14.55 10.67
CA GLY A 59 14.11 14.33 10.22
C GLY A 59 14.23 13.34 9.04
N ALA A 60 15.21 12.44 9.12
CA ALA A 60 15.47 11.41 8.10
C ALA A 60 14.28 10.45 7.86
N TRP A 61 13.35 10.33 8.82
CA TRP A 61 12.15 9.51 8.70
C TRP A 61 11.16 10.07 7.67
N ARG A 62 11.25 11.35 7.30
CA ARG A 62 10.37 11.94 6.27
C ARG A 62 10.59 11.32 4.90
N PHE A 63 11.85 11.00 4.55
CA PHE A 63 12.16 10.34 3.28
C PHE A 63 11.59 8.92 3.23
N LEU A 64 11.72 8.17 4.33
CA LEU A 64 11.09 6.86 4.50
C LEU A 64 9.56 6.95 4.37
N ALA A 65 8.94 7.93 5.02
CA ALA A 65 7.51 8.18 4.91
C ALA A 65 7.06 8.46 3.47
N ILE A 66 7.79 9.28 2.72
CA ILE A 66 7.48 9.60 1.33
C ILE A 66 7.59 8.34 0.45
N ALA A 67 8.64 7.53 0.65
CA ALA A 67 8.83 6.28 -0.09
C ALA A 67 7.70 5.26 0.12
N MET A 68 7.03 5.30 1.28
CA MET A 68 5.84 4.48 1.56
C MET A 68 4.57 5.11 1.00
N ILE A 69 4.34 6.40 1.27
CA ILE A 69 3.08 7.09 0.98
C ILE A 69 2.86 7.23 -0.53
N GLY A 70 3.88 7.70 -1.27
CA GLY A 70 3.73 8.02 -2.70
C GLY A 70 3.17 6.85 -3.51
N PRO A 71 3.86 5.69 -3.56
CA PRO A 71 3.37 4.53 -4.31
C PRO A 71 2.04 4.00 -3.79
N SER A 72 1.81 4.04 -2.48
CA SER A 72 0.58 3.54 -1.86
C SER A 72 -0.64 4.37 -2.25
N VAL A 73 -0.50 5.69 -2.43
CA VAL A 73 -1.60 6.53 -2.95
C VAL A 73 -1.97 6.14 -4.38
N PHE A 74 -0.98 5.85 -5.24
CA PHE A 74 -1.25 5.41 -6.61
C PHE A 74 -1.95 4.05 -6.65
N VAL A 75 -1.49 3.09 -5.85
CA VAL A 75 -2.15 1.78 -5.73
C VAL A 75 -3.56 1.94 -5.18
N LEU A 76 -3.76 2.78 -4.16
CA LEU A 76 -5.08 3.06 -3.60
C LEU A 76 -6.06 3.58 -4.67
N ALA A 77 -5.61 4.51 -5.52
CA ALA A 77 -6.43 5.07 -6.58
C ALA A 77 -6.77 4.04 -7.67
N ASP A 78 -5.79 3.27 -8.14
CA ASP A 78 -5.98 2.28 -9.21
C ASP A 78 -6.78 1.06 -8.72
N ALA A 79 -6.31 0.37 -7.69
CA ALA A 79 -6.98 -0.77 -7.11
C ALA A 79 -8.37 -0.40 -6.57
N GLY A 80 -8.50 0.79 -5.97
CA GLY A 80 -9.78 1.30 -5.49
C GLY A 80 -10.80 1.47 -6.63
N MET A 81 -10.36 1.98 -7.79
CA MET A 81 -11.21 2.08 -8.96
C MET A 81 -11.62 0.69 -9.48
N ARG A 82 -10.70 -0.26 -9.55
CA ARG A 82 -10.99 -1.65 -9.97
C ARG A 82 -12.03 -2.31 -9.05
N VAL A 83 -11.87 -2.17 -7.73
CA VAL A 83 -12.82 -2.68 -6.74
C VAL A 83 -14.18 -1.98 -6.87
N LEU A 84 -14.22 -0.66 -7.04
CA LEU A 84 -15.46 0.09 -7.22
C LEU A 84 -16.22 -0.36 -8.48
N LEU A 85 -15.51 -0.55 -9.58
CA LEU A 85 -16.11 -1.06 -10.83
C LEU A 85 -16.65 -2.48 -10.66
N HIS A 86 -15.94 -3.34 -9.91
CA HIS A 86 -16.44 -4.68 -9.61
C HIS A 86 -17.74 -4.64 -8.79
N LEU A 87 -17.80 -3.81 -7.75
CA LEU A 87 -19.01 -3.64 -6.94
C LEU A 87 -20.19 -3.06 -7.72
N LYS A 88 -19.94 -2.26 -8.77
CA LYS A 88 -20.98 -1.72 -9.65
C LYS A 88 -21.50 -2.75 -10.66
N ALA A 89 -20.68 -3.75 -11.02
CA ALA A 89 -21.01 -4.74 -12.04
C ALA A 89 -21.76 -5.97 -11.48
N GLY A 90 -21.72 -6.19 -10.16
CA GLY A 90 -22.52 -7.20 -9.45
C GLY A 90 -23.86 -6.66 -9.00
#